data_AF-A0A5E4JQQ5-F1
#
_entry.id   AF-A0A5E4JQQ5-F1
#
_cell.length_a   1.000
_cell.length_b   1.000
_cell.length_c   1.000
_cell.angle_alpha   90.00
_cell.angle_beta   90.00
_cell.angle_gamma   90.00
#
_symmetry.space_group_name_H-M   'P 1'
#
loop_
_entity.id
_entity.type
_entity.pdbx_description
1 polymer ?
#
loop_
_entity_poly.entity_id
_entity_poly.type
_entity_poly.pdbx_seq_one_letter_code
_entity_poly.pdbx_strand_id
1 'polypeptide(L)'
;MSASNSLDTKIITITGISGSGTKEFCKNYNPSGMRVKVYNTGEMIYQLAQSQGSTPVPRENLVNLHPEILASLRHKAFDSILDQLDQDKLDFDRIIIDSHAQFFWNNVYTNSYDWKYLNGIQSDMFATIVDKPSAISERQMKTPEGQAQKHSLRDLILWQNIEVNVTQGWASNYQKPMYVFSSKQKPVDMESLLYNRFLIYSSFPMTDAESLATKKIVNFKKRLRDLRKEIDQNETPIIDPADIDIETDSQIAGELDTKTKDAIGAQTVHRDLNWDIGQATHVVAYYPDGKMSLSKGVSDECTRARETGKFVYVVCPRKTMSPFMDIAHKVFKEEEDFFAFFKEHMKWALEYYKR
;
A
#
# COMPACT_ATOMS: atom_id res chain seq x y z
N MET A 1 -14.20 -26.94 25.30
CA MET A 1 -15.31 -26.18 24.71
C MET A 1 -14.70 -25.24 23.70
N SER A 2 -14.79 -25.60 22.42
CA SER A 2 -14.21 -24.87 21.29
C SER A 2 -15.01 -23.59 21.06
N ALA A 3 -14.38 -22.44 21.27
CA ALA A 3 -14.90 -21.18 20.77
C ALA A 3 -14.75 -21.20 19.24
N SER A 4 -15.77 -21.68 18.53
CA SER A 4 -15.95 -21.37 17.12
C SER A 4 -16.40 -19.92 17.03
N ASN A 5 -15.44 -18.98 17.11
CA ASN A 5 -15.67 -17.64 16.58
C ASN A 5 -15.78 -17.82 15.06
N SER A 6 -17.00 -17.87 14.53
CA SER A 6 -17.20 -17.64 13.10
C SER A 6 -16.71 -16.22 12.83
N LEU A 7 -15.50 -16.08 12.31
CA LEU A 7 -15.01 -14.80 11.80
C LEU A 7 -15.95 -14.41 10.66
N ASP A 8 -16.76 -13.37 10.90
CA ASP A 8 -17.57 -12.74 9.86
C ASP A 8 -16.68 -12.39 8.66
N THR A 9 -17.09 -12.79 7.46
CA THR A 9 -16.28 -12.62 6.24
C THR A 9 -15.96 -11.16 6.02
N LYS A 10 -14.68 -10.85 5.81
CA LYS A 10 -14.24 -9.48 5.54
C LYS A 10 -14.07 -9.23 4.05
N ILE A 11 -14.63 -8.12 3.60
CA ILE A 11 -14.56 -7.68 2.22
C ILE A 11 -13.55 -6.54 2.11
N ILE A 12 -12.55 -6.69 1.26
CA ILE A 12 -11.53 -5.67 1.03
C ILE A 12 -11.60 -5.23 -0.43
N THR A 13 -11.74 -3.93 -0.68
CA THR A 13 -11.57 -3.39 -2.02
C THR A 13 -10.15 -2.90 -2.18
N ILE A 14 -9.44 -3.48 -3.15
CA ILE A 14 -8.07 -3.11 -3.47
C ILE A 14 -8.06 -2.46 -4.85
N THR A 15 -7.53 -1.24 -4.90
CA THR A 15 -7.35 -0.46 -6.11
C THR A 15 -5.88 -0.33 -6.48
N GLY A 16 -5.59 0.15 -7.68
CA GLY A 16 -4.23 0.36 -8.15
C GLY A 16 -4.19 0.37 -9.67
N ILE A 17 -3.30 1.18 -10.21
CA ILE A 17 -3.24 1.40 -11.66
C ILE A 17 -2.69 0.17 -12.39
N SER A 18 -2.89 0.08 -13.71
CA SER A 18 -2.27 -0.99 -14.51
C SER A 18 -0.75 -1.00 -14.32
N GLY A 19 -0.17 -2.16 -13.96
CA GLY A 19 1.26 -2.30 -13.70
C GLY A 19 1.73 -1.92 -12.28
N SER A 20 0.85 -1.43 -11.41
CA SER A 20 1.17 -1.15 -9.98
C SER A 20 1.59 -2.39 -9.19
N GLY A 21 1.22 -3.59 -9.64
CA GLY A 21 1.42 -4.84 -8.91
C GLY A 21 0.18 -5.35 -8.19
N THR A 22 -0.95 -4.62 -8.21
CA THR A 22 -2.21 -5.04 -7.55
C THR A 22 -2.64 -6.46 -7.88
N LYS A 23 -2.61 -6.85 -9.17
CA LYS A 23 -3.01 -8.20 -9.60
C LYS A 23 -2.20 -9.31 -8.91
N GLU A 24 -0.89 -9.12 -8.79
CA GLU A 24 -0.01 -10.09 -8.13
C GLU A 24 -0.20 -10.06 -6.61
N PHE A 25 -0.32 -8.86 -6.02
CA PHE A 25 -0.63 -8.69 -4.62
C PHE A 25 -1.93 -9.41 -4.21
N CYS A 26 -3.03 -9.17 -4.94
CA CYS A 26 -4.33 -9.78 -4.68
C CYS A 26 -4.29 -11.31 -4.88
N LYS A 27 -3.61 -11.79 -5.93
CA LYS A 27 -3.43 -13.23 -6.18
C LYS A 27 -2.66 -13.92 -5.04
N ASN A 28 -1.66 -13.25 -4.48
CA ASN A 28 -0.83 -13.77 -3.40
C ASN A 28 -1.40 -13.47 -2.01
N TYR A 29 -2.59 -12.86 -1.91
CA TYR A 29 -3.23 -12.57 -0.64
C TYR A 29 -3.72 -13.85 0.03
N ASN A 30 -2.90 -14.39 0.92
CA ASN A 30 -3.24 -15.56 1.73
C ASN A 30 -2.64 -15.41 3.14
N PRO A 31 -3.20 -14.53 3.99
CA PRO A 31 -2.81 -14.49 5.38
C PRO A 31 -3.24 -15.80 6.06
N SER A 32 -2.29 -16.50 6.68
CA SER A 32 -2.56 -17.59 7.65
C SER A 32 -3.45 -18.74 7.16
N GLY A 33 -3.41 -19.08 5.86
CA GLY A 33 -4.15 -20.23 5.31
C GLY A 33 -5.67 -20.01 5.18
N MET A 34 -6.12 -18.76 5.20
CA MET A 34 -7.52 -18.39 5.01
C MET A 34 -8.02 -18.77 3.61
N ARG A 35 -9.32 -19.09 3.52
CA ARG A 35 -10.02 -19.22 2.24
C ARG A 35 -10.29 -17.82 1.71
N VAL A 36 -9.63 -17.46 0.61
CA VAL A 36 -9.73 -16.13 0.00
C VAL A 36 -10.35 -16.25 -1.39
N LYS A 37 -11.40 -15.47 -1.62
CA LYS A 37 -11.97 -15.24 -2.95
C LYS A 37 -11.44 -13.92 -3.49
N VAL A 38 -11.01 -13.90 -4.75
CA VAL A 38 -10.60 -12.68 -5.44
C VAL A 38 -11.47 -12.48 -6.67
N TYR A 39 -12.15 -11.34 -6.71
CA TYR A 39 -12.85 -10.82 -7.87
C TYR A 39 -11.95 -9.83 -8.60
N ASN A 40 -11.30 -10.25 -9.68
CA ASN A 40 -10.57 -9.35 -10.56
C ASN A 40 -11.53 -8.77 -11.60
N THR A 41 -11.97 -7.54 -11.39
CA THR A 41 -13.02 -6.94 -12.23
C THR A 41 -12.57 -6.77 -13.67
N GLY A 42 -11.29 -6.47 -13.90
CA GLY A 42 -10.73 -6.34 -15.26
C GLY A 42 -10.81 -7.64 -16.06
N GLU A 43 -10.50 -8.77 -15.42
CA GLU A 43 -10.59 -10.10 -16.03
C GLU A 43 -12.05 -10.52 -16.27
N MET A 44 -12.95 -10.23 -15.34
CA MET A 44 -14.38 -10.49 -15.50
C MET A 44 -14.96 -9.71 -16.69
N ILE A 45 -14.62 -8.42 -16.83
CA ILE A 45 -15.02 -7.58 -17.97
C ILE A 45 -14.49 -8.16 -19.28
N TYR A 46 -13.22 -8.60 -19.30
CA TYR A 46 -12.63 -9.21 -20.48
C TYR A 46 -13.33 -10.51 -20.88
N GLN A 47 -13.61 -11.40 -19.93
CA GLN A 47 -14.34 -12.64 -20.17
C GLN A 47 -15.76 -12.38 -20.70
N LEU A 48 -16.46 -11.39 -20.13
CA LEU A 48 -17.77 -10.97 -20.62
C LEU A 48 -17.69 -10.42 -22.05
N ALA A 49 -16.66 -9.64 -22.38
CA ALA A 49 -16.45 -9.13 -23.74
C ALA A 49 -16.24 -10.27 -24.74
N GLN A 50 -15.49 -11.32 -24.35
CA GLN A 50 -15.29 -12.49 -25.21
C GLN A 50 -16.55 -13.32 -25.44
N SER A 51 -17.49 -13.29 -24.49
CA SER A 51 -18.79 -13.97 -24.62
C SER A 51 -19.82 -13.17 -25.43
N GLN A 52 -19.57 -11.88 -25.68
CA GLN A 52 -20.52 -10.98 -26.33
C GLN A 52 -20.09 -10.69 -27.77
N GLY A 53 -20.73 -11.39 -28.71
CA GLY A 53 -20.61 -11.11 -30.14
C GLY A 53 -20.05 -12.28 -30.95
N SER A 54 -20.01 -12.10 -32.27
CA SER A 54 -19.47 -13.07 -33.22
C SER A 54 -17.95 -13.00 -33.35
N THR A 55 -17.34 -11.87 -32.95
CA THR A 55 -15.91 -11.60 -33.13
C THR A 55 -15.25 -11.41 -31.77
N PRO A 56 -14.26 -12.25 -31.40
CA PRO A 56 -13.51 -12.08 -30.16
C PRO A 56 -12.82 -10.72 -30.10
N VAL A 57 -12.87 -10.07 -28.93
CA VAL A 57 -12.22 -8.77 -28.70
C VAL A 57 -10.78 -9.01 -28.25
N PRO A 58 -9.77 -8.51 -28.99
CA PRO A 58 -8.38 -8.52 -28.53
C PRO A 58 -8.24 -7.77 -27.21
N ARG A 59 -7.35 -8.22 -26.33
CA ARG A 59 -7.26 -7.70 -24.96
C ARG A 59 -6.82 -6.23 -24.95
N GLU A 60 -5.91 -5.86 -25.85
CA GLU A 60 -5.44 -4.51 -26.12
C GLU A 60 -6.55 -3.57 -26.65
N ASN A 61 -7.62 -4.13 -27.21
CA ASN A 61 -8.75 -3.38 -27.76
C ASN A 61 -9.93 -3.27 -26.78
N LEU A 62 -9.88 -3.94 -25.63
CA LEU A 62 -10.98 -3.93 -24.67
C LEU A 62 -11.36 -2.50 -24.27
N VAL A 63 -10.37 -1.70 -23.89
CA VAL A 63 -10.56 -0.30 -23.46
C VAL A 63 -10.86 0.67 -24.63
N ASN A 64 -10.75 0.21 -25.88
CA ASN A 64 -11.14 0.96 -27.08
C ASN A 64 -12.61 0.75 -27.48
N LEU A 65 -13.32 -0.18 -26.84
CA LEU A 65 -14.75 -0.37 -27.10
C LEU A 65 -15.54 0.90 -26.78
N HIS A 66 -16.70 1.05 -27.42
CA HIS A 66 -17.59 2.20 -27.19
C HIS A 66 -17.91 2.34 -25.68
N PRO A 67 -17.92 3.56 -25.10
CA PRO A 67 -18.10 3.75 -23.66
C PRO A 67 -19.35 3.06 -23.08
N GLU A 68 -20.44 3.01 -23.83
CA GLU A 68 -21.68 2.33 -23.42
C GLU A 68 -21.51 0.80 -23.34
N ILE A 69 -20.73 0.20 -24.25
CA ILE A 69 -20.42 -1.23 -24.21
C ILE A 69 -19.57 -1.52 -22.98
N LEU A 70 -18.54 -0.72 -22.73
CA LEU A 70 -17.70 -0.84 -21.54
C LEU A 70 -18.51 -0.68 -20.24
N ALA A 71 -19.42 0.30 -20.19
CA ALA A 71 -20.31 0.49 -19.05
C ALA A 71 -21.22 -0.72 -18.84
N SER A 72 -21.82 -1.25 -19.90
CA SER A 72 -22.65 -2.46 -19.85
C SER A 72 -21.88 -3.70 -19.36
N LEU A 73 -20.65 -3.90 -19.85
CA LEU A 73 -19.79 -4.99 -19.40
C LEU A 73 -19.40 -4.83 -17.92
N ARG A 74 -19.06 -3.62 -17.49
CA ARG A 74 -18.80 -3.32 -16.07
C ARG A 74 -20.02 -3.61 -15.21
N HIS A 75 -21.20 -3.15 -15.62
CA HIS A 75 -22.44 -3.40 -14.88
C HIS A 75 -22.69 -4.90 -14.69
N LYS A 76 -22.59 -5.68 -15.77
CA LYS A 76 -22.73 -7.15 -15.71
C LYS A 76 -21.67 -7.80 -14.81
N ALA A 77 -20.43 -7.34 -14.85
CA ALA A 77 -19.38 -7.86 -13.98
C ALA A 77 -19.71 -7.62 -12.50
N PHE A 78 -20.10 -6.39 -12.14
CA PHE A 78 -20.42 -6.08 -10.75
C PHE A 78 -21.76 -6.66 -10.28
N ASP A 79 -22.79 -6.73 -11.13
CA ASP A 79 -24.04 -7.43 -10.79
C ASP A 79 -23.72 -8.91 -10.49
N SER A 80 -22.85 -9.56 -11.29
CA SER A 80 -22.40 -10.92 -11.03
C SER A 80 -21.66 -11.10 -9.71
N ILE A 81 -20.87 -10.10 -9.28
CA ILE A 81 -20.23 -10.09 -7.94
C ILE A 81 -21.31 -10.04 -6.87
N LEU A 82 -22.24 -9.10 -6.95
CA LEU A 82 -23.30 -8.91 -5.96
C LEU A 82 -24.19 -10.16 -5.82
N ASP A 83 -24.53 -10.81 -6.93
CA ASP A 83 -25.35 -12.02 -6.95
C ASP A 83 -24.68 -13.20 -6.23
N GLN A 84 -23.34 -13.29 -6.29
CA GLN A 84 -22.56 -14.36 -5.63
C GLN A 84 -22.14 -14.00 -4.21
N LEU A 85 -22.19 -12.72 -3.84
CA LEU A 85 -21.53 -12.21 -2.65
C LEU A 85 -22.04 -12.85 -1.35
N ASP A 86 -23.35 -13.05 -1.23
CA ASP A 86 -23.94 -13.63 -0.03
C ASP A 86 -23.56 -15.10 0.16
N GLN A 87 -23.44 -15.85 -0.93
CA GLN A 87 -22.95 -17.23 -0.89
C GLN A 87 -21.45 -17.27 -0.58
N ASP A 88 -20.66 -16.42 -1.23
CA ASP A 88 -19.21 -16.35 -0.99
C ASP A 88 -18.87 -15.93 0.45
N LYS A 89 -19.71 -15.13 1.11
CA LYS A 89 -19.60 -14.82 2.55
C LYS A 89 -19.77 -16.05 3.45
N LEU A 90 -20.36 -17.13 2.97
CA LEU A 90 -20.44 -18.40 3.72
C LEU A 90 -19.22 -19.29 3.45
N ASP A 91 -18.67 -19.21 2.24
CA ASP A 91 -17.65 -20.13 1.74
C ASP A 91 -16.21 -19.62 1.89
N PHE A 92 -16.02 -18.32 2.09
CA PHE A 92 -14.71 -17.69 2.16
C PHE A 92 -14.57 -16.84 3.40
N ASP A 93 -13.37 -16.84 3.98
CA ASP A 93 -13.05 -16.02 5.14
C ASP A 93 -12.78 -14.58 4.69
N ARG A 94 -12.22 -14.40 3.48
CA ARG A 94 -11.95 -13.08 2.88
C ARG A 94 -12.45 -13.02 1.45
N ILE A 95 -12.99 -11.86 1.08
CA ILE A 95 -13.35 -11.54 -0.30
C ILE A 95 -12.60 -10.27 -0.70
N ILE A 96 -11.84 -10.34 -1.78
CA ILE A 96 -11.10 -9.22 -2.34
C ILE A 96 -11.79 -8.77 -3.62
N ILE A 97 -12.09 -7.48 -3.72
CA ILE A 97 -12.51 -6.83 -4.95
C ILE A 97 -11.31 -6.09 -5.50
N ASP A 98 -10.64 -6.70 -6.48
CA ASP A 98 -9.51 -6.13 -7.21
C ASP A 98 -10.04 -5.35 -8.41
N SER A 99 -9.96 -4.02 -8.33
CA SER A 99 -10.53 -3.10 -9.32
C SER A 99 -9.66 -1.86 -9.53
N HIS A 100 -10.07 -1.00 -10.47
CA HIS A 100 -9.54 0.36 -10.58
C HIS A 100 -10.50 1.32 -9.89
N ALA A 101 -10.00 2.46 -9.43
CA ALA A 101 -10.82 3.61 -9.03
C ALA A 101 -11.09 4.58 -10.18
N GLN A 102 -10.10 4.72 -11.06
CA GLN A 102 -10.24 5.45 -12.33
C GLN A 102 -9.54 4.68 -13.44
N PHE A 103 -10.15 4.65 -14.61
CA PHE A 103 -9.46 4.29 -15.85
C PHE A 103 -8.80 5.53 -16.44
N PHE A 104 -7.55 5.39 -16.86
CA PHE A 104 -6.84 6.40 -17.62
C PHE A 104 -6.53 5.87 -19.02
N TRP A 105 -7.16 6.46 -20.03
CA TRP A 105 -7.02 6.03 -21.42
C TRP A 105 -7.08 7.23 -22.35
N ASN A 106 -6.18 7.30 -23.34
CA ASN A 106 -6.10 8.43 -24.30
C ASN A 106 -6.12 9.81 -23.63
N ASN A 107 -5.41 9.97 -22.51
CA ASN A 107 -5.35 11.20 -21.70
C ASN A 107 -6.68 11.62 -21.06
N VAL A 108 -7.65 10.71 -20.93
CA VAL A 108 -8.95 10.96 -20.29
C VAL A 108 -9.12 10.04 -19.09
N TYR A 109 -9.50 10.63 -17.95
CA TYR A 109 -9.90 9.87 -16.77
C TYR A 109 -11.39 9.56 -16.83
N THR A 110 -11.75 8.32 -16.54
CA THR A 110 -13.15 7.88 -16.48
C THR A 110 -13.38 7.00 -15.26
N ASN A 111 -14.56 7.15 -14.64
CA ASN A 111 -14.95 6.31 -13.52
C ASN A 111 -15.01 4.85 -13.94
N SER A 112 -14.33 3.99 -13.18
CA SER A 112 -14.39 2.53 -13.30
C SER A 112 -15.52 1.90 -12.47
N TYR A 113 -16.23 2.71 -11.70
CA TYR A 113 -17.18 2.29 -10.67
C TYR A 113 -18.52 3.04 -10.79
N ASP A 114 -19.54 2.50 -10.13
CA ASP A 114 -20.80 3.17 -9.84
C ASP A 114 -21.07 3.05 -8.32
N TRP A 115 -21.68 4.09 -7.74
CA TRP A 115 -22.07 4.11 -6.33
C TRP A 115 -23.00 2.94 -5.96
N LYS A 116 -23.88 2.50 -6.87
CA LYS A 116 -24.73 1.32 -6.69
C LYS A 116 -23.90 0.10 -6.24
N TYR A 117 -22.78 -0.16 -6.91
CA TYR A 117 -21.95 -1.34 -6.65
C TYR A 117 -21.12 -1.20 -5.38
N LEU A 118 -20.52 -0.03 -5.16
CA LEU A 118 -19.79 0.23 -3.91
C LEU A 118 -20.72 0.10 -2.69
N ASN A 119 -21.97 0.58 -2.79
CA ASN A 119 -22.99 0.44 -1.75
C ASN A 119 -23.38 -1.03 -1.50
N GLY A 120 -23.43 -1.86 -2.55
CA GLY A 120 -23.79 -3.28 -2.44
C GLY A 120 -22.66 -4.16 -1.90
N ILE A 121 -21.40 -3.84 -2.21
CA ILE A 121 -20.22 -4.61 -1.76
C ILE A 121 -19.98 -4.43 -0.26
N GLN A 122 -20.21 -3.23 0.27
CA GLN A 122 -20.03 -2.91 1.70
C GLN A 122 -18.65 -3.27 2.27
N SER A 123 -17.58 -2.85 1.58
CA SER A 123 -16.21 -3.16 1.98
C SER A 123 -15.89 -2.75 3.42
N ASP A 124 -15.18 -3.62 4.15
CA ASP A 124 -14.69 -3.36 5.50
C ASP A 124 -13.43 -2.48 5.51
N MET A 125 -12.67 -2.51 4.42
CA MET A 125 -11.45 -1.72 4.24
C MET A 125 -11.20 -1.49 2.76
N PHE A 126 -10.57 -0.35 2.47
CA PHE A 126 -10.04 -0.02 1.16
C PHE A 126 -8.51 -0.01 1.20
N ALA A 127 -7.87 -0.38 0.09
CA ALA A 127 -6.45 -0.18 -0.07
C ALA A 127 -6.11 0.22 -1.50
N THR A 128 -5.03 0.99 -1.69
CA THR A 128 -4.47 1.27 -3.01
C THR A 128 -3.03 0.77 -3.06
N ILE A 129 -2.73 -0.07 -4.05
CA ILE A 129 -1.36 -0.53 -4.30
C ILE A 129 -0.66 0.46 -5.22
N VAL A 130 0.50 0.92 -4.80
CA VAL A 130 1.36 1.87 -5.51
C VAL A 130 2.77 1.32 -5.68
N ASP A 131 3.50 1.88 -6.64
CA ASP A 131 4.90 1.53 -6.89
C ASP A 131 5.63 2.69 -7.58
N LYS A 132 6.95 2.56 -7.74
CA LYS A 132 7.75 3.54 -8.46
C LYS A 132 7.36 3.56 -9.96
N PRO A 133 7.25 4.75 -10.59
CA PRO A 133 6.85 4.86 -11.99
C PRO A 133 7.63 3.98 -12.97
N SER A 134 8.95 3.80 -12.79
CA SER A 134 9.76 2.91 -13.65
C SER A 134 9.30 1.46 -13.58
N ALA A 135 9.12 0.91 -12.38
CA ALA A 135 8.64 -0.46 -12.17
C ALA A 135 7.24 -0.66 -12.77
N ILE A 136 6.36 0.33 -12.65
CA ILE A 136 5.03 0.30 -13.26
C ILE A 136 5.14 0.25 -14.78
N SER A 137 5.97 1.13 -15.36
CA SER A 137 6.21 1.17 -16.80
C SER A 137 6.76 -0.16 -17.32
N GLU A 138 7.77 -0.72 -16.65
CA GLU A 138 8.33 -2.03 -16.99
C GLU A 138 7.28 -3.15 -16.97
N ARG A 139 6.38 -3.14 -15.98
CA ARG A 139 5.28 -4.13 -15.92
C ARG A 139 4.25 -3.90 -17.03
N GLN A 140 3.90 -2.65 -17.35
CA GLN A 140 3.00 -2.34 -18.48
C GLN A 140 3.60 -2.83 -19.81
N MET A 141 4.89 -2.60 -20.03
CA MET A 141 5.60 -3.00 -21.24
C MET A 141 5.70 -4.52 -21.46
N LYS A 142 5.38 -5.34 -20.44
CA LYS A 142 5.32 -6.81 -20.56
C LYS A 142 3.98 -7.32 -21.10
N THR A 143 2.98 -6.45 -21.31
CA THR A 143 1.62 -6.85 -21.74
C THR A 143 1.18 -6.06 -22.96
N PRO A 144 0.41 -6.67 -23.91
CA PRO A 144 -0.14 -5.94 -25.05
C PRO A 144 -1.02 -4.74 -24.63
N GLU A 145 -1.87 -4.94 -23.61
CA GLU A 145 -2.71 -3.86 -23.08
C GLU A 145 -1.89 -2.69 -22.52
N GLY A 146 -0.84 -2.97 -21.75
CA GLY A 146 0.00 -1.94 -21.17
C GLY A 146 0.83 -1.20 -22.22
N GLN A 147 1.35 -1.91 -23.22
CA GLN A 147 2.05 -1.29 -24.36
C GLN A 147 1.16 -0.34 -25.16
N ALA A 148 -0.15 -0.64 -25.26
CA ALA A 148 -1.11 0.20 -25.95
C ALA A 148 -1.38 1.53 -25.24
N GLN A 149 -1.18 1.60 -23.91
CA GLN A 149 -1.45 2.79 -23.10
C GLN A 149 -0.47 3.96 -23.34
N LYS A 150 0.78 3.66 -23.70
CA LYS A 150 1.84 4.67 -24.00
C LYS A 150 2.02 5.76 -22.94
N HIS A 151 1.78 5.44 -21.66
CA HIS A 151 1.89 6.39 -20.55
C HIS A 151 3.36 6.77 -20.27
N SER A 152 3.62 8.08 -20.09
CA SER A 152 4.90 8.56 -19.57
C SER A 152 5.01 8.31 -18.05
N LEU A 153 6.22 8.45 -17.48
CA LEU A 153 6.37 8.34 -16.01
C LEU A 153 5.50 9.37 -15.26
N ARG A 154 5.34 10.58 -15.82
CA ARG A 154 4.49 11.63 -15.23
C ARG A 154 3.01 11.25 -15.26
N ASP A 155 2.57 10.60 -16.33
CA ASP A 155 1.21 10.06 -16.45
C ASP A 155 0.94 9.00 -15.39
N LEU A 156 1.91 8.10 -15.16
CA LEU A 156 1.81 7.08 -14.11
C LEU A 156 1.77 7.69 -12.71
N ILE A 157 2.57 8.73 -12.43
CA ILE A 157 2.49 9.48 -11.17
C ILE A 157 1.11 10.09 -10.99
N LEU A 158 0.59 10.80 -12.00
CA LEU A 158 -0.70 11.47 -11.92
C LEU A 158 -1.84 10.46 -11.72
N TRP A 159 -1.80 9.34 -12.46
CA TRP A 159 -2.82 8.31 -12.33
C TRP A 159 -2.79 7.66 -10.94
N GLN A 160 -1.61 7.34 -10.39
CA GLN A 160 -1.51 6.85 -9.00
C GLN A 160 -2.12 7.83 -7.98
N ASN A 161 -1.85 9.13 -8.13
CA ASN A 161 -2.43 10.14 -7.24
C ASN A 161 -3.95 10.17 -7.33
N ILE A 162 -4.51 10.12 -8.54
CA ILE A 162 -5.95 10.09 -8.74
C ILE A 162 -6.56 8.82 -8.16
N GLU A 163 -5.92 7.67 -8.36
CA GLU A 163 -6.35 6.37 -7.83
C GLU A 163 -6.44 6.39 -6.29
N VAL A 164 -5.39 6.90 -5.63
CA VAL A 164 -5.33 7.07 -4.17
C VAL A 164 -6.42 8.03 -3.69
N ASN A 165 -6.53 9.22 -4.31
CA ASN A 165 -7.48 10.24 -3.89
C ASN A 165 -8.95 9.80 -4.02
N VAL A 166 -9.30 9.14 -5.13
CA VAL A 166 -10.66 8.64 -5.36
C VAL A 166 -10.99 7.53 -4.37
N THR A 167 -10.07 6.58 -4.16
CA THR A 167 -10.27 5.48 -3.20
C THR A 167 -10.39 6.00 -1.77
N GLN A 168 -9.59 7.00 -1.39
CA GLN A 168 -9.72 7.70 -0.11
C GLN A 168 -11.08 8.39 0.04
N GLY A 169 -11.60 8.97 -1.04
CA GLY A 169 -12.95 9.54 -1.08
C GLY A 169 -14.03 8.50 -0.81
N TRP A 170 -13.93 7.31 -1.41
CA TRP A 170 -14.85 6.20 -1.13
C TRP A 170 -14.79 5.77 0.33
N ALA A 171 -13.59 5.51 0.84
CA ALA A 171 -13.40 5.08 2.22
C ALA A 171 -13.95 6.09 3.23
N SER A 172 -13.72 7.39 2.96
CA SER A 172 -14.25 8.48 3.79
C SER A 172 -15.79 8.52 3.76
N ASN A 173 -16.40 8.34 2.59
CA ASN A 173 -17.85 8.27 2.44
C ASN A 173 -18.47 7.12 3.26
N TYR A 174 -17.81 5.96 3.30
CA TYR A 174 -18.26 4.80 4.07
C TYR A 174 -17.75 4.76 5.52
N GLN A 175 -16.95 5.75 5.94
CA GLN A 175 -16.25 5.78 7.23
C GLN A 175 -15.45 4.48 7.50
N LYS A 176 -14.81 3.96 6.44
CA LYS A 176 -13.99 2.76 6.48
C LYS A 176 -12.50 3.12 6.41
N PRO A 177 -11.62 2.27 6.95
CA PRO A 177 -10.19 2.48 6.81
C PRO A 177 -9.73 2.39 5.36
N MET A 178 -8.72 3.19 5.06
CA MET A 178 -8.01 3.21 3.78
C MET A 178 -6.51 3.19 4.04
N TYR A 179 -5.78 2.41 3.25
CA TYR A 179 -4.33 2.34 3.30
C TYR A 179 -3.73 2.38 1.90
N VAL A 180 -2.59 3.05 1.77
CA VAL A 180 -1.74 3.00 0.59
C VAL A 180 -0.59 2.05 0.90
N PHE A 181 -0.33 1.09 0.01
CA PHE A 181 0.72 0.10 0.20
C PHE A 181 1.61 -0.02 -1.03
N SER A 182 2.88 -0.33 -0.81
CA SER A 182 3.76 -0.77 -1.89
C SER A 182 3.30 -2.13 -2.43
N SER A 183 3.66 -2.44 -3.67
CA SER A 183 3.46 -3.78 -4.25
C SER A 183 4.19 -4.89 -3.48
N LYS A 184 5.21 -4.54 -2.69
CA LYS A 184 6.01 -5.46 -1.86
C LYS A 184 5.47 -5.65 -0.45
N GLN A 185 4.44 -4.89 -0.04
CA GLN A 185 3.82 -5.02 1.27
C GLN A 185 3.33 -6.46 1.50
N LYS A 186 3.43 -6.95 2.74
CA LYS A 186 2.94 -8.29 3.07
C LYS A 186 1.42 -8.30 3.30
N PRO A 187 0.67 -9.26 2.74
CA PRO A 187 -0.76 -9.44 3.01
C PRO A 187 -1.12 -9.53 4.50
N VAL A 188 -0.23 -10.10 5.33
CA VAL A 188 -0.44 -10.22 6.78
C VAL A 188 -0.52 -8.86 7.49
N ASP A 189 0.15 -7.83 6.97
CA ASP A 189 0.09 -6.49 7.54
C ASP A 189 -1.30 -5.88 7.30
N MET A 190 -1.81 -6.04 6.08
CA MET A 190 -3.16 -5.62 5.70
C MET A 190 -4.24 -6.37 6.51
N GLU A 191 -4.07 -7.68 6.70
CA GLU A 191 -4.96 -8.50 7.53
C GLU A 191 -4.99 -8.02 8.99
N SER A 192 -3.84 -7.71 9.58
CA SER A 192 -3.78 -7.12 10.92
C SER A 192 -4.54 -5.80 11.02
N LEU A 193 -4.49 -4.98 9.96
CA LEU A 193 -5.04 -3.63 9.96
C LEU A 193 -6.58 -3.58 9.87
N LEU A 194 -7.22 -4.70 9.49
CA LEU A 194 -8.67 -4.88 9.57
C LEU A 194 -9.21 -4.78 11.00
N TYR A 195 -8.41 -5.19 11.99
CA TYR A 195 -8.85 -5.30 13.39
C TYR A 195 -8.13 -4.32 14.33
N ASN A 196 -7.02 -3.75 13.88
CA ASN A 196 -6.19 -2.88 14.69
C ASN A 196 -5.60 -1.75 13.85
N ARG A 197 -5.51 -0.53 14.38
CA ARG A 197 -4.93 0.61 13.65
C ARG A 197 -3.42 0.70 13.83
N PHE A 198 -2.85 -0.07 14.75
CA PHE A 198 -1.42 -0.06 15.04
C PHE A 198 -0.62 -0.38 13.77
N LEU A 199 0.20 0.59 13.37
CA LEU A 199 1.02 0.58 12.16
C LEU A 199 2.27 1.43 12.41
N ILE A 200 3.43 0.89 12.07
CA ILE A 200 4.72 1.58 12.20
C ILE A 200 5.20 2.00 10.83
N TYR A 201 5.59 3.26 10.68
CA TYR A 201 6.48 3.69 9.60
C TYR A 201 7.92 3.60 10.07
N SER A 202 8.73 2.82 9.37
CA SER A 202 10.13 2.58 9.75
C SER A 202 11.06 3.51 9.00
N SER A 203 11.66 4.46 9.71
CA SER A 203 12.47 5.54 9.16
C SER A 203 13.97 5.24 9.32
N PHE A 204 14.71 5.29 8.22
CA PHE A 204 16.15 4.99 8.22
C PHE A 204 16.90 5.95 7.28
N PRO A 205 18.14 6.35 7.61
CA PRO A 205 19.01 7.00 6.66
C PRO A 205 19.25 6.08 5.46
N MET A 206 19.11 6.60 4.24
CA MET A 206 19.54 5.87 3.04
C MET A 206 21.07 5.72 3.08
N THR A 207 21.55 4.48 3.00
CA THR A 207 22.98 4.12 3.06
C THR A 207 23.39 3.28 1.85
N ASP A 208 24.68 3.26 1.54
CA ASP A 208 25.20 2.40 0.47
C ASP A 208 24.91 0.91 0.74
N ALA A 209 24.45 0.20 -0.29
CA ALA A 209 23.87 -1.14 -0.22
C ALA A 209 24.79 -2.21 0.43
N GLU A 210 26.11 -2.00 0.42
CA GLU A 210 27.09 -2.98 0.92
C GLU A 210 27.62 -2.69 2.34
N SER A 211 27.15 -1.63 2.99
CA SER A 211 27.71 -1.18 4.26
C SER A 211 27.29 -2.04 5.46
N LEU A 212 28.14 -2.05 6.51
CA LEU A 212 27.78 -2.60 7.83
C LEU A 212 26.52 -1.94 8.40
N ALA A 213 26.29 -0.66 8.08
CA ALA A 213 25.10 0.08 8.47
C ALA A 213 23.82 -0.54 7.86
N THR A 214 23.85 -0.92 6.58
CA THR A 214 22.72 -1.60 5.90
C THR A 214 22.38 -2.92 6.60
N LYS A 215 23.38 -3.73 6.96
CA LYS A 215 23.16 -4.99 7.70
C LYS A 215 22.49 -4.77 9.05
N LYS A 216 22.92 -3.73 9.78
CA LYS A 216 22.31 -3.34 11.06
C LYS A 216 20.85 -2.89 10.88
N ILE A 217 20.57 -2.05 9.88
CA ILE A 217 19.21 -1.61 9.54
C ILE A 217 18.31 -2.80 9.21
N VAL A 218 18.77 -3.74 8.37
CA VAL A 218 18.02 -4.95 8.02
C VAL A 218 17.71 -5.80 9.26
N ASN A 219 18.70 -5.99 10.14
CA ASN A 219 18.49 -6.74 11.39
C ASN A 219 17.50 -6.03 12.32
N PHE A 220 17.63 -4.71 12.48
CA PHE A 220 16.71 -3.90 13.30
C PHE A 220 15.27 -3.99 12.77
N LYS A 221 15.07 -3.84 11.44
CA LYS A 221 13.75 -4.02 10.80
C LYS A 221 13.17 -5.40 11.07
N LYS A 222 13.99 -6.45 10.94
CA LYS A 222 13.55 -7.82 11.21
C LYS A 222 13.13 -7.99 12.67
N ARG A 223 13.93 -7.52 13.63
CA ARG A 223 13.58 -7.55 15.06
C ARG A 223 12.29 -6.78 15.34
N LEU A 224 12.12 -5.59 14.75
CA LEU A 224 10.90 -4.79 14.90
C LEU A 224 9.67 -5.50 14.34
N ARG A 225 9.81 -6.18 13.19
CA ARG A 225 8.76 -7.00 12.58
C ARG A 225 8.41 -8.23 13.42
N ASP A 226 9.41 -8.88 14.01
CA ASP A 226 9.23 -10.08 14.83
C ASP A 226 8.75 -9.77 16.25
N LEU A 227 8.90 -8.53 16.75
CA LEU A 227 8.60 -8.17 18.14
C LEU A 227 7.19 -8.53 18.59
N ARG A 228 6.18 -8.33 17.72
CA ARG A 228 4.79 -8.64 18.04
C ARG A 228 4.53 -10.15 18.17
N LYS A 229 5.37 -11.01 17.57
CA LYS A 229 5.24 -12.47 17.70
C LYS A 229 5.39 -12.92 19.16
N GLU A 230 6.19 -12.19 19.93
CA GLU A 230 6.36 -12.43 21.37
C GLU A 230 5.18 -11.99 22.24
N ILE A 231 4.22 -11.25 21.66
CA ILE A 231 3.03 -10.73 22.35
C ILE A 231 1.81 -11.56 21.98
N ASP A 232 1.50 -11.68 20.68
CA ASP A 232 0.27 -12.31 20.19
C ASP A 232 0.48 -13.22 18.98
N GLN A 233 1.73 -13.63 18.71
CA GLN A 233 2.13 -14.49 17.58
C GLN A 233 1.98 -13.87 16.17
N ASN A 234 1.51 -12.63 16.04
CA ASN A 234 1.44 -11.94 14.74
C ASN A 234 2.72 -11.17 14.42
N GLU A 235 2.96 -10.88 13.13
CA GLU A 235 4.00 -9.93 12.74
C GLU A 235 3.57 -8.49 13.06
N THR A 236 4.53 -7.63 13.36
CA THR A 236 4.29 -6.19 13.49
C THR A 236 4.01 -5.60 12.09
N PRO A 237 2.86 -4.94 11.87
CA PRO A 237 2.59 -4.26 10.61
C PRO A 237 3.49 -3.02 10.47
N ILE A 238 4.29 -3.01 9.40
CA ILE A 238 5.32 -1.99 9.14
C ILE A 238 5.24 -1.55 7.69
N ILE A 239 5.27 -0.23 7.48
CA ILE A 239 5.60 0.39 6.18
C ILE A 239 7.11 0.63 6.14
N ASP A 240 7.75 0.06 5.14
CA ASP A 240 9.16 0.31 4.83
C ASP A 240 9.23 1.20 3.58
N PRO A 241 9.63 2.48 3.69
CA PRO A 241 9.74 3.36 2.52
C PRO A 241 10.74 2.83 1.49
N ALA A 242 11.68 1.96 1.90
CA ALA A 242 12.61 1.30 0.98
C ALA A 242 11.94 0.23 0.09
N ASP A 243 10.69 -0.16 0.35
CA ASP A 243 9.96 -1.07 -0.55
C ASP A 243 9.72 -0.42 -1.92
N ILE A 244 9.52 0.89 -1.95
CA ILE A 244 9.46 1.66 -3.18
C ILE A 244 10.82 2.33 -3.36
N ASP A 245 11.70 1.64 -4.07
CA ASP A 245 13.06 2.12 -4.34
C ASP A 245 13.01 3.55 -4.91
N ILE A 246 13.96 4.38 -4.50
CA ILE A 246 14.19 5.66 -5.18
C ILE A 246 14.44 5.33 -6.67
N GLU A 247 14.03 6.21 -7.58
CA GLU A 247 14.35 6.08 -9.01
C GLU A 247 15.88 6.17 -9.20
N THR A 248 16.58 5.05 -8.98
CA THR A 248 18.04 4.93 -8.96
C THR A 248 18.59 4.22 -10.18
N ASP A 249 17.75 3.79 -11.13
CA ASP A 249 18.26 3.31 -12.41
C ASP A 249 18.95 4.48 -13.10
N SER A 250 20.25 4.57 -12.89
CA SER A 250 21.14 5.61 -13.36
C SER A 250 21.12 5.75 -14.88
N GLN A 251 20.66 4.72 -15.59
CA GLN A 251 20.40 4.75 -17.03
C GLN A 251 19.15 5.57 -17.37
N ILE A 252 18.04 5.40 -16.64
CA ILE A 252 16.80 6.16 -16.86
C ILE A 252 16.93 7.56 -16.26
N ALA A 253 17.41 7.67 -15.02
CA ALA A 253 17.53 8.93 -14.29
C ALA A 253 18.47 9.95 -14.97
N GLY A 254 19.47 9.50 -15.72
CA GLY A 254 20.32 10.38 -16.53
C GLY A 254 19.56 11.05 -17.68
N GLU A 255 18.61 10.33 -18.29
CA GLU A 255 17.89 10.72 -19.51
C GLU A 255 16.57 11.46 -19.25
N LEU A 256 16.05 11.44 -18.02
CA LEU A 256 14.81 12.14 -17.68
C LEU A 256 14.97 13.66 -17.74
N ASP A 257 13.96 14.31 -18.32
CA ASP A 257 13.86 15.77 -18.31
C ASP A 257 13.62 16.30 -16.88
N THR A 258 13.97 17.57 -16.66
CA THR A 258 13.87 18.22 -15.35
C THR A 258 12.47 18.13 -14.74
N LYS A 259 11.40 18.29 -15.54
CA LYS A 259 10.03 18.26 -15.00
C LYS A 259 9.66 16.87 -14.50
N THR A 260 10.15 15.82 -15.15
CA THR A 260 9.92 14.44 -14.71
C THR A 260 10.69 14.14 -13.42
N LYS A 261 11.95 14.60 -13.32
CA LYS A 261 12.73 14.49 -12.08
C LYS A 261 12.07 15.20 -10.90
N ASP A 262 11.60 16.43 -11.12
CA ASP A 262 10.90 17.21 -10.10
C ASP A 262 9.59 16.53 -9.67
N ALA A 263 8.84 15.96 -10.62
CA ALA A 263 7.61 15.23 -10.33
C ALA A 263 7.88 13.97 -9.49
N ILE A 264 8.92 13.20 -9.81
CA ILE A 264 9.34 12.02 -9.03
C ILE A 264 9.76 12.44 -7.61
N GLY A 265 10.57 13.50 -7.49
CA GLY A 265 11.02 14.01 -6.20
C GLY A 265 9.85 14.47 -5.33
N ALA A 266 8.93 15.26 -5.91
CA ALA A 266 7.72 15.71 -5.24
C ALA A 266 6.82 14.54 -4.84
N GLN A 267 6.67 13.52 -5.70
CA GLN A 267 5.89 12.32 -5.40
C GLN A 267 6.48 11.51 -4.26
N THR A 268 7.81 11.35 -4.23
CA THR A 268 8.53 10.64 -3.17
C THR A 268 8.26 11.31 -1.81
N VAL A 269 8.46 12.63 -1.74
CA VAL A 269 8.18 13.41 -0.53
C VAL A 269 6.70 13.35 -0.15
N HIS A 270 5.80 13.45 -1.13
CA HIS A 270 4.36 13.40 -0.87
C HIS A 270 3.93 12.06 -0.29
N ARG A 271 4.37 10.95 -0.89
CA ARG A 271 4.11 9.59 -0.44
C ARG A 271 4.60 9.39 0.99
N ASP A 272 5.89 9.59 1.24
CA ASP A 272 6.50 9.27 2.54
C ASP A 272 5.83 10.09 3.65
N LEU A 273 5.63 11.40 3.43
CA LEU A 273 5.13 12.30 4.46
C LEU A 273 3.60 12.34 4.62
N ASN A 274 2.83 12.05 3.56
CA ASN A 274 1.36 12.20 3.59
C ASN A 274 0.61 10.88 3.42
N TRP A 275 1.16 9.89 2.71
CA TRP A 275 0.53 8.58 2.58
C TRP A 275 1.06 7.66 3.68
N ASP A 276 2.36 7.38 3.69
CA ASP A 276 2.97 6.37 4.55
C ASP A 276 2.97 6.79 6.02
N ILE A 277 3.57 7.95 6.31
CA ILE A 277 3.46 8.51 7.67
C ILE A 277 2.01 8.82 7.96
N GLY A 278 1.25 9.37 7.01
CA GLY A 278 -0.16 9.75 7.16
C GLY A 278 -1.01 8.69 7.84
N GLN A 279 -0.90 7.44 7.38
CA GLN A 279 -1.66 6.29 7.87
C GLN A 279 -1.03 5.56 9.08
N ALA A 280 0.23 5.85 9.41
CA ALA A 280 0.91 5.22 10.53
C ALA A 280 0.44 5.77 11.89
N THR A 281 0.57 4.95 12.93
CA THR A 281 0.36 5.36 14.34
C THR A 281 1.67 5.74 15.02
N HIS A 282 2.77 5.17 14.52
CA HIS A 282 4.11 5.28 15.10
C HIS A 282 5.12 5.52 13.99
N VAL A 283 6.13 6.34 14.29
CA VAL A 283 7.39 6.42 13.54
C VAL A 283 8.51 5.91 14.43
N VAL A 284 9.26 4.93 13.92
CA VAL A 284 10.48 4.44 14.55
C VAL A 284 11.64 4.78 13.64
N ALA A 285 12.46 5.74 14.07
CA ALA A 285 13.67 6.14 13.37
C ALA A 285 14.89 5.45 13.97
N TYR A 286 15.74 4.86 13.14
CA TYR A 286 16.95 4.15 13.60
C TYR A 286 18.20 4.59 12.84
N TYR A 287 19.21 4.98 13.60
CA TYR A 287 20.54 5.31 13.12
C TYR A 287 21.52 4.21 13.56
N PRO A 288 22.13 3.43 12.63
CA PRO A 288 22.94 2.26 12.97
C PRO A 288 24.34 2.58 13.53
N ASP A 289 24.80 3.83 13.37
CA ASP A 289 26.11 4.30 13.85
C ASP A 289 26.00 5.74 14.36
N GLY A 290 26.59 6.01 15.53
CA GLY A 290 26.65 7.34 16.12
C GLY A 290 27.51 8.32 15.32
N LYS A 291 28.37 7.85 14.42
CA LYS A 291 29.16 8.69 13.51
C LYS A 291 28.40 9.10 12.25
N MET A 292 27.32 8.41 11.91
CA MET A 292 26.55 8.68 10.69
C MET A 292 25.83 10.00 10.78
N SER A 293 26.03 10.91 9.82
CA SER A 293 25.35 12.20 9.74
C SER A 293 23.83 12.06 9.88
N LEU A 294 23.20 13.03 10.55
CA LEU A 294 21.75 13.05 10.66
C LEU A 294 21.15 13.28 9.28
N SER A 295 20.25 12.39 8.86
CA SER A 295 19.52 12.51 7.60
C SER A 295 18.43 13.58 7.72
N LYS A 296 18.43 14.54 6.79
CA LYS A 296 17.35 15.52 6.66
C LYS A 296 16.00 14.84 6.45
N GLY A 297 15.94 13.79 5.61
CA GLY A 297 14.70 13.03 5.37
C GLY A 297 14.14 12.45 6.67
N VAL A 298 14.96 11.76 7.45
CA VAL A 298 14.55 11.19 8.75
C VAL A 298 14.08 12.28 9.72
N SER A 299 14.71 13.45 9.72
CA SER A 299 14.29 14.59 10.54
C SER A 299 12.92 15.13 10.11
N ASP A 300 12.71 15.31 8.80
CA ASP A 300 11.44 15.79 8.25
C ASP A 300 10.30 14.79 8.53
N GLU A 301 10.58 13.49 8.42
CA GLU A 301 9.66 12.40 8.75
C GLU A 301 9.27 12.41 10.24
N CYS A 302 10.25 12.49 11.14
CA CYS A 302 9.98 12.58 12.58
C CYS A 302 9.16 13.83 12.93
N THR A 303 9.47 14.96 12.29
CA THR A 303 8.75 16.23 12.50
C THR A 303 7.31 16.09 12.03
N ARG A 304 7.09 15.58 10.81
CA ARG A 304 5.76 15.34 10.27
C ARG A 304 4.95 14.41 11.16
N ALA A 305 5.56 13.34 11.67
CA ALA A 305 4.90 12.41 12.57
C ALA A 305 4.45 13.09 13.87
N ARG A 306 5.32 13.92 14.45
CA ARG A 306 5.00 14.69 15.66
C ARG A 306 3.86 15.68 15.43
N GLU A 307 3.89 16.42 14.32
CA GLU A 307 2.85 17.39 13.92
C GLU A 307 1.49 16.74 13.66
N THR A 308 1.50 15.47 13.21
CA THR A 308 0.28 14.70 12.91
C THR A 308 -0.15 13.79 14.07
N GLY A 309 0.38 14.01 15.27
CA GLY A 309 -0.07 13.36 16.50
C GLY A 309 0.38 11.90 16.68
N LYS A 310 1.44 11.47 15.99
CA LYS A 310 1.97 10.11 16.04
C LYS A 310 3.03 9.98 17.12
N PHE A 311 3.21 8.77 17.63
CA PHE A 311 4.33 8.45 18.51
C PHE A 311 5.62 8.41 17.69
N VAL A 312 6.68 9.03 18.20
CA VAL A 312 7.97 9.13 17.53
C VAL A 312 9.04 8.59 18.46
N TYR A 313 9.71 7.53 18.04
CA TYR A 313 10.82 6.92 18.78
C TYR A 313 12.08 6.94 17.92
N VAL A 314 13.19 7.35 18.53
CA VAL A 314 14.48 7.43 17.83
C VAL A 314 15.47 6.54 18.54
N VAL A 315 16.14 5.67 17.79
CA VAL A 315 17.25 4.86 18.29
C VAL A 315 18.52 5.35 17.61
N CYS A 316 19.42 5.93 18.39
CA CYS A 316 20.63 6.60 17.89
C CYS A 316 21.77 6.45 18.90
N PRO A 317 22.82 5.65 18.60
CA PRO A 317 23.95 5.42 19.50
C PRO A 317 24.96 6.59 19.48
N ARG A 318 24.47 7.83 19.62
CA ARG A 318 25.29 9.05 19.70
C ARG A 318 25.65 9.39 21.14
N LYS A 319 26.85 9.94 21.35
CA LYS A 319 27.26 10.49 22.65
C LYS A 319 26.54 11.80 22.96
N THR A 320 26.49 12.70 21.98
CA THR A 320 25.82 14.00 22.06
C THR A 320 24.58 13.97 21.18
N MET A 321 23.41 14.16 21.79
CA MET A 321 22.15 14.27 21.06
C MET A 321 22.00 15.65 20.44
N SER A 322 21.42 15.69 19.24
CA SER A 322 21.03 16.95 18.61
C SER A 322 19.76 17.48 19.29
N PRO A 323 19.64 18.79 19.58
CA PRO A 323 18.39 19.37 20.08
C PRO A 323 17.19 19.10 19.16
N PHE A 324 17.43 18.91 17.86
CA PHE A 324 16.38 18.56 16.91
C PHE A 324 15.79 17.15 17.11
N MET A 325 16.38 16.33 17.99
CA MET A 325 15.80 15.03 18.40
C MET A 325 14.75 15.16 19.50
N ASP A 326 14.55 16.35 20.08
CA ASP A 326 13.52 16.62 21.10
C ASP A 326 12.09 16.48 20.55
N ILE A 327 11.94 16.41 19.23
CA ILE A 327 10.67 16.06 18.57
C ILE A 327 10.23 14.62 18.88
N ALA A 328 11.17 13.74 19.28
CA ALA A 328 10.88 12.36 19.64
C ALA A 328 10.25 12.28 21.03
N HIS A 329 9.32 11.34 21.22
CA HIS A 329 8.77 11.03 22.53
C HIS A 329 9.82 10.38 23.43
N LYS A 330 10.71 9.58 22.85
CA LYS A 330 11.86 9.00 23.55
C LYS A 330 12.99 8.69 22.58
N VAL A 331 14.21 8.97 23.02
CA VAL A 331 15.45 8.65 22.30
C VAL A 331 16.21 7.57 23.07
N PHE A 332 16.69 6.56 22.36
CA PHE A 332 17.43 5.43 22.91
C PHE A 332 18.85 5.39 22.33
N LYS A 333 19.83 5.12 23.18
CA LYS A 333 21.23 4.94 22.73
C LYS A 333 21.51 3.51 22.31
N GLU A 334 20.90 2.53 22.99
CA GLU A 334 21.07 1.11 22.73
C GLU A 334 19.79 0.50 22.18
N GLU A 335 19.93 -0.46 21.26
CA GLU A 335 18.78 -1.19 20.68
C GLU A 335 18.00 -1.97 21.73
N GLU A 336 18.71 -2.61 22.67
CA GLU A 336 18.06 -3.45 23.70
C GLU A 336 17.15 -2.65 24.62
N ASP A 337 17.56 -1.43 24.99
CA ASP A 337 16.72 -0.51 25.78
C ASP A 337 15.45 -0.12 25.01
N PHE A 338 15.58 0.10 23.70
CA PHE A 338 14.43 0.35 22.84
C PHE A 338 13.50 -0.84 22.78
N PHE A 339 14.00 -2.05 22.49
CA PHE A 339 13.15 -3.24 22.35
C PHE A 339 12.48 -3.63 23.67
N ALA A 340 13.18 -3.52 24.80
CA ALA A 340 12.60 -3.76 26.12
C ALA A 340 11.45 -2.79 26.43
N PHE A 341 11.66 -1.50 26.18
CA PHE A 341 10.61 -0.50 26.34
C PHE A 341 9.45 -0.70 25.35
N PHE A 342 9.78 -0.86 24.07
CA PHE A 342 8.81 -0.82 22.99
C PHE A 342 7.93 -2.06 23.00
N LYS A 343 8.39 -3.19 23.53
CA LYS A 343 7.55 -4.38 23.77
C LYS A 343 6.39 -4.08 24.72
N GLU A 344 6.65 -3.44 25.86
CA GLU A 344 5.60 -3.08 26.82
C GLU A 344 4.70 -1.96 26.27
N HIS A 345 5.29 -0.96 25.60
CA HIS A 345 4.52 0.08 24.91
C HIS A 345 3.62 -0.52 23.82
N MET A 346 4.10 -1.50 23.06
CA MET A 346 3.33 -2.16 22.00
C MET A 346 2.14 -2.93 22.56
N LYS A 347 2.26 -3.58 23.73
CA LYS A 347 1.09 -4.23 24.38
C LYS A 347 -0.02 -3.21 24.66
N TRP A 348 0.33 -2.06 25.22
CA TRP A 348 -0.63 -0.97 25.42
C TRP A 348 -1.18 -0.44 24.08
N ALA A 349 -0.32 -0.21 23.10
CA ALA A 349 -0.71 0.35 21.80
C ALA A 349 -1.66 -0.58 21.05
N LEU A 350 -1.43 -1.90 21.09
CA LEU A 350 -2.31 -2.89 20.47
C LEU A 350 -3.71 -2.88 21.10
N GLU A 351 -3.83 -2.66 22.40
CA GLU A 351 -5.14 -2.48 23.04
C GLU A 351 -5.76 -1.12 22.67
N TYR A 352 -4.98 -0.04 22.73
CA TYR A 352 -5.44 1.32 22.46
C TYR A 352 -5.93 1.53 21.02
N TYR A 353 -5.28 0.90 20.04
CA TYR A 353 -5.59 1.04 18.62
C TYR A 353 -6.53 -0.03 18.06
N LYS A 354 -7.11 -0.88 18.91
CA LYS A 354 -8.11 -1.88 18.49
C LYS A 354 -9.32 -1.21 17.82
N ARG A 355 -9.90 -1.86 16.81
CA ARG A 355 -11.07 -1.36 16.08
C ARG A 355 -12.38 -1.80 16.69
#